data_AF-V4A896-F1
#
_entry.id   AF-V4A896-F1
#
_cell.length_a   1.000
_cell.length_b   1.000
_cell.length_c   1.000
_cell.angle_alpha   90.00
_cell.angle_beta   90.00
_cell.angle_gamma   90.00
#
_symmetry.space_group_name_H-M   'P 1'
#
loop_
_entity.id
_entity.type
_entity.pdbx_description
1 polymer ?
#
loop_
_entity_poly.entity_id
_entity_poly.type
_entity_poly.pdbx_seq_one_letter_code
_entity_poly.pdbx_strand_id
1 'polypeptide(L)'
;MAVPKENEEIRYLDVVSLYPYICKYGRFPINEPEIVVSPDQQNWQQYEGLIQCKVVPPRRLYHPVLPFRWNNKTTFPLCRSCIMENMQESEISEYVPCAHSDDERALVGTYVSLELKKAASLGYKVIQVFEVWHWAEEKWSQYDTQTKTGGLFTGYIDHYLKTKMESSGYPSECRTDQEKAQFIADVYQKEGISLDPAKVIYNNGMRSCSLRVFQQITDNLTKPNQTNHYHSTTNQQEIP
;
A
#
# COMPACT_ATOMS: atom_id res chain seq x y z
N MET A 1 1.45 11.89 20.16
CA MET A 1 2.90 11.61 20.07
C MET A 1 3.40 11.32 21.47
N ALA A 2 4.20 10.27 21.66
CA ALA A 2 4.79 9.97 22.97
C ALA A 2 5.70 11.14 23.40
N VAL A 3 5.63 11.54 24.66
CA VAL A 3 6.49 12.57 25.22
C VAL A 3 7.72 11.84 25.79
N PRO A 4 8.95 12.13 25.32
CA PRO A 4 10.14 11.50 25.86
C PRO A 4 10.32 11.90 27.34
N LYS A 5 10.70 10.93 28.18
CA LYS A 5 11.10 11.21 29.57
C LYS A 5 12.50 11.81 29.62
N GLU A 6 12.91 12.30 30.78
CA GLU A 6 14.32 12.71 31.02
C GLU A 6 15.27 11.57 30.63
N ASN A 7 16.24 11.86 29.76
CA ASN A 7 17.20 10.94 29.14
C ASN A 7 16.67 9.96 28.07
N GLU A 8 15.49 10.19 27.50
CA GLU A 8 15.02 9.44 26.32
C GLU A 8 15.21 10.24 25.02
N GLU A 9 15.76 9.59 23.99
CA GLU A 9 15.77 10.12 22.62
C GLU A 9 14.73 9.37 21.77
N ILE A 10 13.87 10.09 21.06
CA ILE A 10 12.96 9.52 20.05
C ILE A 10 13.50 9.82 18.66
N ARG A 11 13.73 8.78 17.87
CA ARG A 11 14.13 8.90 16.46
C ARG A 11 12.93 8.61 15.57
N TYR A 12 12.72 9.44 14.56
CA TYR A 12 11.64 9.31 13.58
C TYR A 12 12.25 9.10 12.19
N LEU A 13 11.74 8.09 11.49
CA LEU A 13 12.07 7.82 10.10
C LEU A 13 10.85 8.13 9.24
N ASP A 14 11.04 8.95 8.22
CA ASP A 14 10.00 9.28 7.24
C ASP A 14 10.42 8.79 5.86
N VAL A 15 9.48 8.16 5.14
CA VAL A 15 9.68 7.80 3.75
C VAL A 15 9.14 8.93 2.88
N VAL A 16 10.07 9.73 2.36
CA VAL A 16 9.71 10.88 1.52
C VAL A 16 9.05 10.39 0.24
N SER A 17 7.77 10.74 0.05
CA SER A 17 7.02 10.46 -1.18
C SER A 17 6.81 8.95 -1.47
N LEU A 18 6.50 8.15 -0.44
CA LEU A 18 6.22 6.72 -0.58
C LEU A 18 5.19 6.40 -1.68
N TYR A 19 4.04 7.08 -1.70
CA TYR A 19 3.00 6.80 -2.69
C TYR A 19 3.43 7.07 -4.14
N PRO A 20 4.01 8.25 -4.48
CA PRO A 20 4.60 8.47 -5.80
C PRO A 20 5.64 7.42 -6.19
N TYR A 21 6.48 7.01 -5.25
CA TYR A 21 7.47 5.96 -5.48
C TYR A 21 6.78 4.65 -5.90
N ILE A 22 5.74 4.22 -5.16
CA ILE A 22 4.97 3.02 -5.51
C ILE A 22 4.21 3.21 -6.84
N CYS A 23 3.64 4.38 -7.13
CA CYS A 23 2.97 4.64 -8.40
C CYS A 23 3.93 4.53 -9.61
N LYS A 24 5.19 4.93 -9.46
CA LYS A 24 6.19 4.83 -10.52
C LYS A 24 6.77 3.43 -10.63
N TYR A 25 7.31 2.89 -9.54
CA TYR A 25 8.10 1.66 -9.55
C TYR A 25 7.29 0.39 -9.24
N GLY A 26 6.10 0.56 -8.68
CA GLY A 26 5.20 -0.54 -8.35
C GLY A 26 4.61 -1.20 -9.59
N ARG A 27 4.18 -2.44 -9.40
CA ARG A 27 3.53 -3.27 -10.41
C ARG A 27 2.02 -3.17 -10.21
N PHE A 28 1.29 -2.79 -11.25
CA PHE A 28 -0.17 -2.59 -11.20
C PHE A 28 -0.88 -3.51 -12.20
N PRO A 29 -2.02 -4.11 -11.81
CA PRO A 29 -2.83 -4.87 -12.74
C PRO A 29 -3.50 -3.93 -13.73
N ILE A 30 -3.59 -4.34 -14.99
CA ILE A 30 -4.29 -3.65 -16.07
C ILE A 30 -5.32 -4.59 -16.68
N ASN A 31 -6.42 -4.03 -17.18
CA ASN A 31 -7.57 -4.78 -17.73
C ASN A 31 -8.28 -5.66 -16.68
N GLU A 32 -9.20 -6.50 -17.16
CA GLU A 32 -10.06 -7.35 -16.34
C GLU A 32 -9.33 -8.62 -15.83
N PRO A 33 -9.56 -9.02 -14.57
CA PRO A 33 -9.04 -10.26 -14.02
C PRO A 33 -9.77 -11.48 -14.58
N GLU A 34 -9.13 -12.63 -14.45
CA GLU A 34 -9.79 -13.93 -14.53
C GLU A 34 -10.33 -14.32 -13.16
N ILE A 35 -11.62 -14.66 -13.11
CA ILE A 35 -12.28 -15.06 -11.87
C ILE A 35 -12.19 -16.57 -11.73
N VAL A 36 -11.47 -17.04 -10.72
CA VAL A 36 -11.37 -18.45 -10.38
C VAL A 36 -12.22 -18.72 -9.14
N VAL A 37 -13.32 -19.44 -9.33
CA VAL A 37 -14.25 -19.82 -8.27
C VAL A 37 -13.83 -21.17 -7.68
N SER A 38 -13.82 -21.28 -6.35
CA SER A 38 -13.43 -22.52 -5.63
C SER A 38 -12.04 -23.07 -6.04
N PRO A 39 -10.98 -22.25 -6.02
CA PRO A 39 -9.64 -22.72 -6.31
C PRO A 39 -9.13 -23.70 -5.25
N ASP A 40 -8.17 -24.54 -5.64
CA ASP A 40 -7.47 -25.40 -4.69
C ASP A 40 -6.73 -24.56 -3.63
N GLN A 41 -7.12 -24.77 -2.37
CA GLN A 41 -6.52 -24.12 -1.22
C GLN A 41 -5.02 -24.36 -1.15
N GLN A 42 -4.49 -25.52 -1.56
CA GLN A 42 -3.05 -25.80 -1.44
C GLN A 42 -2.22 -24.96 -2.42
N ASN A 43 -2.82 -24.58 -3.55
CA ASN A 43 -2.13 -23.92 -4.66
C ASN A 43 -2.39 -22.41 -4.73
N TRP A 44 -2.95 -21.80 -3.68
CA TRP A 44 -3.32 -20.39 -3.67
C TRP A 44 -2.14 -19.43 -3.98
N GLN A 45 -0.91 -19.84 -3.66
CA GLN A 45 0.29 -19.03 -3.84
C GLN A 45 0.65 -18.77 -5.32
N GLN A 46 0.12 -19.58 -6.25
CA GLN A 46 0.37 -19.40 -7.68
C GLN A 46 -0.35 -18.16 -8.24
N TYR A 47 -1.41 -17.71 -7.57
CA TYR A 47 -2.21 -16.60 -8.06
C TYR A 47 -1.56 -15.25 -7.73
N GLU A 48 -1.74 -14.31 -8.67
CA GLU A 48 -1.41 -12.90 -8.51
C GLU A 48 -2.66 -12.04 -8.70
N GLY A 49 -2.96 -11.16 -7.75
CA GLY A 49 -4.17 -10.34 -7.77
C GLY A 49 -4.84 -10.25 -6.40
N LEU A 50 -6.15 -10.48 -6.36
CA LEU A 50 -6.95 -10.45 -5.13
C LEU A 50 -7.43 -11.85 -4.78
N ILE A 51 -7.35 -12.21 -3.50
CA ILE A 51 -7.69 -13.55 -2.99
C ILE A 51 -8.69 -13.38 -1.85
N GLN A 52 -9.90 -13.91 -2.02
CA GLN A 52 -10.87 -14.03 -0.96
C GLN A 52 -10.63 -15.35 -0.20
N CYS A 53 -10.30 -15.26 1.08
CA CYS A 53 -9.92 -16.45 1.85
C CYS A 53 -10.27 -16.34 3.34
N LYS A 54 -10.27 -17.50 4.00
CA LYS A 54 -10.26 -17.62 5.47
C LYS A 54 -8.83 -17.94 5.91
N VAL A 55 -8.30 -17.12 6.81
CA VAL A 55 -6.91 -17.18 7.28
C VAL A 55 -6.83 -17.15 8.80
N VAL A 56 -6.04 -18.04 9.38
CA VAL A 56 -5.79 -18.10 10.82
C VAL A 56 -4.47 -17.37 11.12
N PRO A 57 -4.49 -16.27 11.88
CA PRO A 57 -3.27 -15.59 12.29
C PRO A 57 -2.42 -16.44 13.25
N PRO A 58 -1.09 -16.27 13.29
CA PRO A 58 -0.25 -16.87 14.31
C PRO A 58 -0.57 -16.28 15.69
N ARG A 59 -0.16 -16.98 16.75
CA ARG A 59 -0.20 -16.43 18.11
C ARG A 59 1.05 -15.59 18.37
N ARG A 60 0.89 -14.43 19.02
CA ARG A 60 1.97 -13.53 19.48
C ARG A 60 2.86 -12.96 18.37
N LEU A 61 2.26 -12.49 17.28
CA LEU A 61 2.97 -11.70 16.28
C LEU A 61 3.01 -10.22 16.70
N TYR A 62 4.20 -9.63 16.74
CA TYR A 62 4.40 -8.27 17.23
C TYR A 62 3.77 -7.20 16.31
N HIS A 63 3.87 -7.40 14.99
CA HIS A 63 3.25 -6.54 13.98
C HIS A 63 2.30 -7.37 13.12
N PRO A 64 1.00 -7.45 13.49
CA PRO A 64 -0.01 -8.08 12.65
C PRO A 64 -0.11 -7.41 11.28
N VAL A 65 -0.37 -8.21 10.25
CA VAL A 65 -0.25 -7.79 8.85
C VAL A 65 -1.59 -7.58 8.18
N LEU A 66 -2.53 -8.49 8.41
CA LEU A 66 -3.79 -8.49 7.68
C LEU A 66 -4.82 -7.58 8.34
N PRO A 67 -5.46 -6.67 7.58
CA PRO A 67 -6.49 -5.81 8.12
C PRO A 67 -7.79 -6.59 8.34
N PHE A 68 -8.55 -6.15 9.33
CA PHE A 68 -9.91 -6.58 9.60
C PHE A 68 -10.75 -5.34 9.92
N ARG A 69 -11.86 -5.18 9.19
CA ARG A 69 -12.76 -4.05 9.38
C ARG A 69 -14.01 -4.51 10.13
N TRP A 70 -14.24 -3.91 11.29
CA TRP A 70 -15.41 -4.17 12.13
C TRP A 70 -15.92 -2.87 12.75
N ASN A 71 -17.24 -2.68 12.80
CA ASN A 71 -17.86 -1.49 13.37
C ASN A 71 -17.24 -0.16 12.89
N ASN A 72 -17.05 -0.03 11.57
CA ASN A 72 -16.41 1.12 10.90
C ASN A 72 -14.94 1.41 11.27
N LYS A 73 -14.30 0.55 12.07
CA LYS A 73 -12.88 0.65 12.44
C LYS A 73 -12.08 -0.42 11.71
N THR A 74 -10.92 -0.04 11.20
CA THR A 74 -9.95 -0.97 10.61
C THR A 74 -8.88 -1.26 11.65
N THR A 75 -8.68 -2.52 12.00
CA THR A 75 -7.62 -2.98 12.89
C THR A 75 -6.80 -4.07 12.22
N PHE A 76 -5.68 -4.43 12.84
CA PHE A 76 -4.83 -5.53 12.40
C PHE A 76 -4.77 -6.57 13.53
N PRO A 77 -5.79 -7.44 13.67
CA PRO A 77 -5.86 -8.36 14.80
C PRO A 77 -5.23 -9.73 14.53
N LEU A 78 -4.95 -10.44 15.62
CA LEU A 78 -4.59 -11.85 15.62
C LEU A 78 -5.75 -12.78 16.02
N CYS A 79 -6.90 -12.18 16.36
CA CYS A 79 -8.14 -12.86 16.69
C CYS A 79 -9.32 -11.98 16.27
N ARG A 80 -10.17 -12.50 15.38
CA ARG A 80 -11.44 -11.89 14.99
C ARG A 80 -12.35 -11.66 16.20
N SER A 81 -12.63 -12.71 16.98
CA SER A 81 -13.57 -12.65 18.11
C SER A 81 -13.14 -11.64 19.17
N CYS A 82 -11.86 -11.59 19.54
CA CYS A 82 -11.37 -10.59 20.49
C CYS A 82 -11.69 -9.16 20.04
N ILE A 83 -11.54 -8.84 18.74
CA ILE A 83 -11.89 -7.50 18.26
C ILE A 83 -13.39 -7.27 18.33
N MET A 84 -14.19 -8.26 17.95
CA MET A 84 -15.66 -8.14 17.95
C MET A 84 -16.21 -7.95 19.37
N GLU A 85 -15.61 -8.60 20.37
CA GLU A 85 -15.95 -8.49 21.78
C GLU A 85 -15.46 -7.15 22.37
N ASN A 86 -14.17 -6.85 22.26
CA ASN A 86 -13.55 -5.70 22.93
C ASN A 86 -13.87 -4.34 22.28
N MET A 87 -14.29 -4.29 21.01
CA MET A 87 -14.69 -3.01 20.37
C MET A 87 -16.08 -2.53 20.81
N GLN A 88 -16.85 -3.34 21.53
CA GLN A 88 -18.15 -2.94 22.07
C GLN A 88 -18.00 -2.15 23.38
N GLU A 89 -16.88 -2.32 24.09
CA GLU A 89 -16.60 -1.65 25.35
C GLU A 89 -15.87 -0.32 25.12
N SER A 90 -16.25 0.71 25.87
CA SER A 90 -15.70 2.06 25.76
C SER A 90 -14.27 2.18 26.30
N GLU A 91 -13.84 1.25 27.16
CA GLU A 91 -12.50 1.21 27.78
C GLU A 91 -12.10 -0.25 28.00
N ILE A 92 -10.91 -0.64 27.51
CA ILE A 92 -10.32 -1.96 27.80
C ILE A 92 -9.63 -1.83 29.17
N SER A 93 -10.23 -2.36 30.23
CA SER A 93 -9.74 -2.19 31.59
C SER A 93 -8.59 -3.14 31.97
N GLU A 94 -8.41 -4.25 31.24
CA GLU A 94 -7.34 -5.22 31.53
C GLU A 94 -6.95 -6.05 30.28
N TYR A 95 -5.67 -6.41 30.14
CA TYR A 95 -5.22 -7.31 29.08
C TYR A 95 -5.59 -8.76 29.43
N VAL A 96 -6.60 -9.30 28.74
CA VAL A 96 -6.98 -10.72 28.88
C VAL A 96 -6.33 -11.53 27.75
N PRO A 97 -5.53 -12.57 28.07
CA PRO A 97 -5.00 -13.48 27.06
C PRO A 97 -6.11 -14.16 26.25
N CYS A 98 -6.00 -14.15 24.92
CA CYS A 98 -6.98 -14.76 24.02
C CYS A 98 -7.04 -16.30 24.18
N ALA A 99 -8.21 -16.80 24.62
CA ALA A 99 -8.51 -18.23 24.76
C ALA A 99 -9.27 -18.84 23.56
N HIS A 100 -9.63 -18.03 22.55
CA HIS A 100 -10.38 -18.48 21.38
C HIS A 100 -9.63 -19.55 20.57
N SER A 101 -10.41 -20.43 19.94
CA SER A 101 -9.96 -21.45 18.99
C SER A 101 -9.47 -20.84 17.68
N ASP A 102 -8.77 -21.63 16.86
CA ASP A 102 -8.26 -21.16 15.57
C ASP A 102 -9.37 -20.76 14.60
N ASP A 103 -10.54 -21.39 14.67
CA ASP A 103 -11.68 -21.04 13.82
C ASP A 103 -12.31 -19.70 14.21
N GLU A 104 -12.50 -19.47 15.51
CA GLU A 104 -13.01 -18.21 16.05
C GLU A 104 -12.05 -17.04 15.76
N ARG A 105 -10.74 -17.31 15.80
CA ARG A 105 -9.68 -16.34 15.52
C ARG A 105 -9.57 -15.99 14.05
N ALA A 106 -10.02 -16.86 13.16
CA ALA A 106 -9.82 -16.74 11.73
C ALA A 106 -10.42 -15.45 11.16
N LEU A 107 -9.69 -14.82 10.27
CA LEU A 107 -10.12 -13.66 9.50
C LEU A 107 -10.66 -14.14 8.15
N VAL A 108 -11.82 -13.62 7.75
CA VAL A 108 -12.35 -13.79 6.41
C VAL A 108 -12.28 -12.43 5.73
N GLY A 109 -11.65 -12.40 4.55
CA GLY A 109 -11.46 -11.16 3.83
C GLY A 109 -10.90 -11.38 2.43
N THR A 110 -10.82 -10.29 1.70
CA THR A 110 -10.16 -10.21 0.39
C THR A 110 -8.85 -9.49 0.56
N TYR A 111 -7.75 -10.15 0.19
CA TYR A 111 -6.39 -9.64 0.37
C TYR A 111 -5.65 -9.60 -0.96
N VAL A 112 -4.73 -8.66 -1.11
CA VAL A 112 -3.79 -8.68 -2.25
C VAL A 112 -2.86 -9.88 -2.09
N SER A 113 -2.56 -10.59 -3.18
CA SER A 113 -1.68 -11.77 -3.19
C SER A 113 -0.36 -11.50 -2.47
N LEU A 114 0.24 -10.32 -2.67
CA LEU A 114 1.48 -9.88 -2.01
C LEU A 114 1.35 -9.82 -0.48
N GLU A 115 0.28 -9.23 0.03
CA GLU A 115 0.03 -9.13 1.47
C GLU A 115 -0.20 -10.51 2.08
N LEU A 116 -0.99 -11.35 1.39
CA LEU A 116 -1.29 -12.70 1.85
C LEU A 116 -0.04 -13.60 1.85
N LYS A 117 0.80 -13.52 0.81
CA LYS A 117 2.11 -14.19 0.73
C LYS A 117 3.03 -13.75 1.86
N LYS A 118 3.06 -12.44 2.15
CA LYS A 118 3.84 -11.90 3.28
C LYS A 118 3.29 -12.41 4.62
N ALA A 119 1.98 -12.40 4.82
CA ALA A 119 1.34 -12.93 6.02
C ALA A 119 1.66 -14.42 6.22
N ALA A 120 1.58 -15.22 5.16
CA ALA A 120 1.95 -16.64 5.21
C ALA A 120 3.40 -16.85 5.67
N SER A 121 4.34 -16.03 5.18
CA SER A 121 5.75 -16.06 5.63
C SER A 121 5.94 -15.74 7.12
N LEU A 122 4.97 -15.04 7.72
CA LEU A 122 4.95 -14.67 9.15
C LEU A 122 4.12 -15.63 10.00
N GLY A 123 3.69 -16.77 9.44
CA GLY A 123 3.01 -17.85 10.15
C GLY A 123 1.49 -17.82 10.10
N TYR A 124 0.88 -16.97 9.25
CA TYR A 124 -0.54 -17.06 8.95
C TYR A 124 -0.83 -18.32 8.14
N LYS A 125 -1.94 -19.00 8.45
CA LYS A 125 -2.36 -20.22 7.75
C LYS A 125 -3.63 -19.95 6.96
N VAL A 126 -3.56 -20.05 5.64
CA VAL A 126 -4.74 -20.00 4.77
C VAL A 126 -5.44 -21.35 4.88
N ILE A 127 -6.66 -21.35 5.42
CA ILE A 127 -7.44 -22.58 5.69
C ILE A 127 -8.53 -22.81 4.65
N GLN A 128 -8.95 -21.78 3.93
CA GLN A 128 -9.92 -21.90 2.83
C GLN A 128 -9.74 -20.74 1.86
N VAL A 129 -9.88 -21.01 0.55
CA VAL A 129 -9.93 -19.98 -0.49
C VAL A 129 -11.30 -20.07 -1.17
N PHE A 130 -11.98 -18.94 -1.29
CA PHE A 130 -13.35 -18.85 -1.82
C PHE A 130 -13.34 -18.48 -3.30
N GLU A 131 -12.65 -17.38 -3.62
CA GLU A 131 -12.58 -16.80 -4.96
C GLU A 131 -11.24 -16.10 -5.14
N VAL A 132 -10.73 -16.12 -6.37
CA VAL A 132 -9.52 -15.40 -6.77
C VAL A 132 -9.82 -14.55 -8.00
N TRP A 133 -9.45 -13.28 -7.94
CA TRP A 133 -9.34 -12.41 -9.11
C TRP A 133 -7.88 -12.39 -9.53
N HIS A 134 -7.55 -13.18 -10.55
CA HIS A 134 -6.20 -13.37 -11.03
C HIS A 134 -5.90 -12.49 -12.24
N TRP A 135 -4.77 -11.78 -12.21
CA TRP A 135 -4.19 -11.16 -13.39
C TRP A 135 -2.98 -11.97 -13.82
N ALA A 136 -3.04 -12.55 -15.02
CA ALA A 136 -1.92 -13.20 -15.68
C ALA A 136 -0.77 -12.19 -15.92
N GLU A 137 0.47 -12.67 -16.08
CA GLU A 137 1.69 -11.86 -16.08
C GLU A 137 1.64 -10.70 -17.09
N GLU A 138 1.10 -10.93 -18.27
CA GLU A 138 0.94 -9.94 -19.34
C GLU A 138 -0.07 -8.83 -19.03
N LYS A 139 -0.94 -9.04 -18.04
CA LYS A 139 -1.91 -8.06 -17.54
C LYS A 139 -1.36 -7.22 -16.40
N TRP A 140 -0.04 -7.17 -16.22
CA TRP A 140 0.60 -6.27 -15.28
C TRP A 140 1.49 -5.26 -15.99
N SER A 141 1.44 -4.02 -15.50
CA SER A 141 2.30 -2.93 -15.96
C SER A 141 3.23 -2.50 -14.83
N GLN A 142 4.52 -2.41 -15.14
CA GLN A 142 5.55 -1.93 -14.25
C GLN A 142 6.56 -1.08 -15.03
N TYR A 143 7.15 -0.09 -14.37
CA TYR A 143 8.24 0.69 -14.93
C TYR A 143 9.53 -0.13 -14.96
N ASP A 144 10.17 -0.17 -16.12
CA ASP A 144 11.49 -0.77 -16.30
C ASP A 144 12.57 0.31 -16.08
N THR A 145 13.42 0.10 -15.08
CA THR A 145 14.50 1.05 -14.72
C THR A 145 15.68 1.01 -15.70
N GLN A 146 15.86 -0.07 -16.45
CA GLN A 146 16.94 -0.21 -17.42
C GLN A 146 16.59 0.52 -18.71
N THR A 147 15.38 0.28 -19.24
CA THR A 147 14.92 0.93 -20.48
C THR A 147 14.31 2.30 -20.21
N LYS A 148 13.96 2.62 -18.96
CA LYS A 148 13.29 3.84 -18.51
C LYS A 148 11.91 4.04 -19.14
N THR A 149 11.18 2.95 -19.36
CA THR A 149 9.87 2.95 -20.03
C THR A 149 8.85 2.07 -19.28
N GLY A 150 7.56 2.21 -19.61
CA GLY A 150 6.49 1.40 -19.02
C GLY A 150 5.94 1.97 -17.72
N GLY A 151 5.13 1.18 -17.02
CA GLY A 151 4.42 1.57 -15.80
C GLY A 151 3.18 2.43 -16.06
N LEU A 152 2.11 2.13 -15.32
CA LEU A 152 0.79 2.74 -15.54
C LEU A 152 0.76 4.25 -15.23
N PHE A 153 1.46 4.67 -14.16
CA PHE A 153 1.44 6.06 -13.69
C PHE A 153 2.75 6.82 -13.96
N THR A 154 3.75 6.17 -14.58
CA THR A 154 5.11 6.71 -14.74
C THR A 154 5.11 8.11 -15.35
N GLY A 155 4.50 8.30 -16.51
CA GLY A 155 4.52 9.60 -17.19
C GLY A 155 3.87 10.72 -16.38
N TYR A 156 2.82 10.38 -15.62
CA TYR A 156 2.18 11.33 -14.71
C TYR A 156 3.08 11.68 -13.53
N ILE A 157 3.66 10.67 -12.87
CA ILE A 157 4.56 10.88 -11.73
C ILE A 157 5.80 11.67 -12.16
N ASP A 158 6.39 11.34 -13.32
CA ASP A 158 7.57 12.02 -13.86
C ASP A 158 7.29 13.50 -14.14
N HIS A 159 6.12 13.84 -14.66
CA HIS A 159 5.73 15.22 -14.91
C HIS A 159 5.71 16.06 -13.62
N TYR A 160 5.05 15.58 -12.57
CA TYR A 160 4.96 16.31 -11.31
C TYR A 160 6.24 16.22 -10.47
N LEU A 161 7.01 15.14 -10.60
CA LEU A 161 8.31 15.01 -9.93
C LEU A 161 9.33 15.95 -10.55
N LYS A 162 9.33 16.08 -11.89
CA LYS A 162 10.06 17.12 -12.62
C LYS A 162 9.68 18.51 -12.12
N THR A 163 8.38 18.82 -12.10
CA THR A 163 7.89 20.14 -11.64
C THR A 163 8.31 20.44 -10.21
N LYS A 164 8.25 19.44 -9.31
CA LYS A 164 8.70 19.55 -7.92
C LYS A 164 10.20 19.83 -7.84
N MET A 165 11.02 19.10 -8.59
CA MET A 165 12.48 19.26 -8.60
C MET A 165 12.88 20.63 -9.16
N GLU A 166 12.31 21.03 -10.30
CA GLU A 166 12.54 22.34 -10.91
C GLU A 166 12.14 23.47 -9.95
N SER A 167 10.98 23.37 -9.31
CA SER A 167 10.50 24.36 -8.34
C SER A 167 11.25 24.35 -7.00
N SER A 168 12.12 23.36 -6.75
CA SER A 168 12.90 23.30 -5.51
C SER A 168 14.22 24.05 -5.60
N GLY A 169 14.65 24.41 -6.80
CA GLY A 169 15.99 24.95 -7.05
C GLY A 169 17.08 23.88 -6.88
N TYR A 170 18.32 24.28 -7.14
CA TYR A 170 19.48 23.41 -6.95
C TYR A 170 19.78 23.22 -5.45
N PRO A 171 20.34 22.05 -5.06
CA PRO A 171 20.90 21.86 -3.73
C PRO A 171 21.93 22.94 -3.39
N SER A 172 22.08 23.28 -2.11
CA SER A 172 23.05 24.27 -1.60
C SER A 172 24.52 23.92 -1.91
N GLU A 173 24.76 22.64 -2.21
CA GLU A 173 26.03 22.05 -2.61
C GLU A 173 26.37 22.33 -4.08
N CYS A 174 25.38 22.59 -4.94
CA CYS A 174 25.57 22.82 -6.37
C CYS A 174 25.74 24.31 -6.67
N ARG A 175 26.98 24.82 -6.59
CA ARG A 175 27.30 26.24 -6.75
C ARG A 175 27.86 26.55 -8.15
N THR A 176 28.60 25.62 -8.72
CA THR A 176 29.20 25.75 -10.05
C THR A 176 28.28 25.22 -11.15
N ASP A 177 28.48 25.68 -12.38
CA ASP A 177 27.69 25.17 -13.52
C ASP A 177 27.98 23.69 -13.81
N GLN A 178 29.19 23.20 -13.47
CA GLN A 178 29.53 21.79 -13.55
C GLN A 178 28.73 20.94 -12.56
N GLU A 179 28.60 21.39 -11.30
CA GLU A 179 27.81 20.69 -10.29
C GLU A 179 26.31 20.67 -10.64
N LYS A 180 25.79 21.78 -11.20
CA LYS A 180 24.41 21.84 -11.69
C LYS A 180 24.17 20.86 -12.84
N ALA A 181 25.11 20.79 -13.80
CA ALA A 181 25.03 19.83 -14.90
C ALA A 181 25.10 18.39 -14.39
N GLN A 182 25.96 18.11 -13.40
CA GLN A 182 26.06 16.79 -12.76
C GLN A 182 24.76 16.43 -12.04
N PHE A 183 24.15 17.36 -11.30
CA PHE A 183 22.86 17.14 -10.64
C PHE A 183 21.78 16.73 -11.63
N ILE A 184 21.68 17.40 -12.78
CA ILE A 184 20.71 17.06 -13.82
C ILE A 184 20.99 15.68 -14.42
N ALA A 185 22.26 15.38 -14.68
CA ALA A 185 22.67 14.06 -15.16
C ALA A 185 22.33 12.95 -14.16
N ASP A 186 22.56 13.16 -12.87
CA ASP A 186 22.25 12.21 -11.80
C ASP A 186 20.75 11.96 -11.68
N VAL A 187 19.93 13.01 -11.79
CA VAL A 187 18.47 12.88 -11.81
C VAL A 187 18.02 12.06 -13.01
N TYR A 188 18.57 12.31 -14.20
CA TYR A 188 18.23 11.51 -15.38
C TYR A 188 18.70 10.05 -15.26
N GLN A 189 19.86 9.81 -14.65
CA GLN A 189 20.37 8.45 -14.43
C GLN A 189 19.49 7.68 -13.44
N LYS A 190 19.14 8.28 -12.31
CA LYS A 190 18.36 7.63 -11.25
C LYS A 190 16.87 7.52 -11.58
N GLU A 191 16.29 8.60 -12.11
CA GLU A 191 14.84 8.72 -12.27
C GLU A 191 14.39 8.65 -13.73
N GLY A 192 15.29 8.78 -14.72
CA GLY A 192 14.90 8.90 -16.13
C GLY A 192 14.25 10.24 -16.49
N ILE A 193 14.26 11.21 -15.58
CA ILE A 193 13.62 12.51 -15.75
C ILE A 193 14.64 13.53 -16.25
N SER A 194 14.34 14.20 -17.37
CA SER A 194 15.14 15.32 -17.87
C SER A 194 14.63 16.64 -17.30
N LEU A 195 15.44 17.30 -16.48
CA LEU A 195 15.17 18.64 -15.95
C LEU A 195 15.59 19.73 -16.96
N ASP A 196 14.86 20.85 -16.97
CA ASP A 196 15.24 22.05 -17.71
C ASP A 196 16.08 22.98 -16.81
N PRO A 197 17.38 23.17 -17.08
CA PRO A 197 18.26 23.99 -16.23
C PRO A 197 17.74 25.40 -15.97
N ALA A 198 17.00 25.99 -16.92
CA ALA A 198 16.45 27.34 -16.80
C ALA A 198 15.22 27.40 -15.88
N LYS A 199 14.57 26.27 -15.60
CA LYS A 199 13.39 26.17 -14.72
C LYS A 199 13.74 25.72 -13.31
N VAL A 200 14.99 25.31 -13.05
CA VAL A 200 15.48 24.95 -11.71
C VAL A 200 15.66 26.21 -10.86
N ILE A 201 14.53 26.78 -10.45
CA ILE A 201 14.44 28.03 -9.69
C ILE A 201 13.48 27.79 -8.52
N TYR A 202 13.91 28.19 -7.32
CA TYR A 202 13.09 28.00 -6.12
C TYR A 202 11.74 28.73 -6.24
N ASN A 203 10.66 27.95 -6.14
CA ASN A 203 9.28 28.40 -6.16
C ASN A 203 8.43 27.55 -5.20
N ASN A 204 8.15 28.09 -4.01
CA ASN A 204 7.39 27.39 -2.98
C ASN A 204 5.93 27.09 -3.39
N GLY A 205 5.30 28.00 -4.15
CA GLY A 205 3.92 27.82 -4.60
C GLY A 205 3.76 26.62 -5.53
N MET A 206 4.59 26.55 -6.58
CA MET A 206 4.56 25.45 -7.54
C MET A 206 4.99 24.11 -6.92
N ARG A 207 5.96 24.15 -6.01
CA ARG A 207 6.34 22.97 -5.21
C ARG A 207 5.16 22.43 -4.41
N SER A 208 4.43 23.33 -3.74
CA SER A 208 3.25 22.96 -2.94
C SER A 208 2.12 22.40 -3.80
N CYS A 209 1.85 22.99 -4.97
CA CYS A 209 0.86 22.46 -5.91
C CYS A 209 1.22 21.05 -6.40
N SER A 210 2.47 20.83 -6.80
CA SER A 210 2.94 19.53 -7.30
C SER A 210 2.83 18.43 -6.24
N LEU A 211 3.14 18.75 -4.98
CA LEU A 211 2.98 17.83 -3.87
C LEU A 211 1.52 17.44 -3.60
N ARG A 212 0.58 18.39 -3.70
CA ARG A 212 -0.85 18.11 -3.53
C ARG A 212 -1.38 17.16 -4.59
N VAL A 213 -0.90 17.29 -5.82
CA VAL A 213 -1.33 16.43 -6.93
C VAL A 213 -0.98 14.97 -6.66
N PHE A 214 0.19 14.68 -6.08
CA PHE A 214 0.56 13.32 -5.70
C PHE A 214 -0.42 12.68 -4.71
N GLN A 215 -0.91 13.43 -3.73
CA GLN A 215 -1.90 12.94 -2.77
C GLN A 215 -3.26 12.67 -3.45
N GLN A 216 -3.63 13.49 -4.43
CA GLN A 216 -4.93 13.40 -5.08
C GLN A 216 -5.11 12.11 -5.90
N ILE A 217 -4.04 11.57 -6.50
CA ILE A 217 -4.10 10.32 -7.28
C ILE A 217 -4.54 9.17 -6.38
N THR A 218 -3.83 8.97 -5.26
CA THR A 218 -4.11 7.86 -4.33
C THR A 218 -5.50 7.95 -3.75
N ASP A 219 -5.93 9.17 -3.44
CA ASP A 219 -7.25 9.43 -2.86
C ASP A 219 -8.37 9.15 -3.87
N ASN A 220 -8.14 9.35 -5.17
CA ASN A 220 -9.16 9.14 -6.20
C ASN A 220 -9.28 7.69 -6.66
N LEU A 221 -8.16 6.95 -6.73
CA LEU A 221 -8.17 5.53 -7.14
C LEU A 221 -8.93 4.64 -6.16
N THR A 222 -9.03 5.06 -4.90
CA THR A 222 -9.63 4.29 -3.80
C THR A 222 -11.03 4.76 -3.43
N LYS A 223 -11.56 5.80 -4.09
CA LYS A 223 -12.91 6.30 -3.80
C LYS A 223 -13.95 5.23 -4.16
N PRO A 224 -14.85 4.88 -3.23
CA PRO A 224 -15.98 4.04 -3.57
C PRO A 224 -16.82 4.76 -4.63
N ASN A 225 -17.22 4.04 -5.67
CA ASN A 225 -18.13 4.57 -6.69
C ASN A 225 -19.46 4.94 -6.01
N GLN A 226 -19.71 6.24 -5.84
CA GLN A 226 -20.96 6.74 -5.24
C GLN A 226 -22.15 6.64 -6.20
N THR A 227 -21.93 6.28 -7.47
CA THR A 227 -22.93 6.32 -8.55
C THR A 227 -23.55 4.98 -8.91
N ASN A 228 -23.12 3.87 -8.30
CA ASN A 228 -23.79 2.60 -8.50
C ASN A 228 -24.14 1.99 -7.15
N HIS A 229 -25.43 1.81 -6.90
CA HIS A 229 -25.95 0.79 -5.99
C HIS A 229 -25.58 -0.61 -6.53
N TYR A 230 -24.29 -0.92 -6.65
CA TYR A 230 -23.88 -2.30 -6.55
C TYR A 230 -23.96 -2.61 -5.07
N HIS A 231 -24.95 -3.43 -4.72
CA HIS A 231 -24.83 -4.28 -3.55
C HIS A 231 -23.52 -5.06 -3.71
N SER A 232 -22.42 -4.50 -3.21
CA SER A 232 -21.39 -5.32 -2.62
C SER A 232 -22.11 -6.04 -1.51
N THR A 233 -22.57 -7.25 -1.80
CA THR A 233 -22.88 -8.24 -0.79
C THR A 233 -21.58 -8.45 -0.02
N THR A 234 -21.34 -7.58 0.96
CA THR A 234 -21.11 -8.09 2.30
C THR A 234 -22.29 -9.00 2.57
N ASN A 235 -22.16 -10.26 2.13
CA ASN A 235 -22.89 -11.36 2.69
C ASN A 235 -22.43 -11.43 4.15
N GLN A 236 -23.02 -10.58 4.97
CA GLN A 236 -23.54 -10.98 6.27
C GLN A 236 -24.71 -11.95 6.05
N GLN A 237 -24.50 -12.98 5.22
CA GLN A 237 -25.29 -14.17 5.30
C GLN A 237 -24.53 -15.05 6.28
N GLU A 238 -25.13 -15.20 7.45
CA GLU A 238 -24.94 -16.35 8.31
C GLU A 238 -24.87 -17.59 7.39
N ILE A 239 -23.68 -18.14 7.24
CA ILE A 239 -23.52 -19.49 6.72
C ILE A 239 -23.84 -20.40 7.91
N PRO A 240 -24.74 -21.39 7.77
CA PRO A 240 -25.12 -22.27 8.87
C PRO A 240 -23.94 -22.97 9.53
#